data_AF-A0A7Z2G7A7-F1
#
_entry.id   AF-A0A7Z2G7A7-F1
#
_cell.length_a   1.000
_cell.length_b   1.000
_cell.length_c   1.000
_cell.angle_alpha   90.00
_cell.angle_beta   90.00
_cell.angle_gamma   90.00
#
_symmetry.space_group_name_H-M   'P 1'
#
loop_
_entity.id
_entity.type
_entity.pdbx_description
1 polymer ?
#
loop_
_entity_poly.entity_id
_entity_poly.type
_entity_poly.pdbx_seq_one_letter_code
_entity_poly.pdbx_strand_id
1 'polypeptide(L)'
;MPRPAAVTSDAIRATVLTMLAEAGDPAPASDARFRKIISVRKLRARLGAGDPAMLSRHLNAIEAELVQAGVTGFAVPDLPPEIAQQMRTLWEAAVATQLDGVVRLRREAEATAHASEEAQHNAQLRVELLREELAEVRGQLTARDTALAVAHTEAAAAAKHVATLEGAVAELRSELAAAEMAARDGTQAHAADLATERARYDGLSRQLLRETAHQRETFQTERQRLEGELARAAERLQALESLRERLLTELAAERSARQQTAAEATALATVIGQQRQTLLRVRTGAVNRKPAALRPALATHMPKTGASRRKAR
;
A
#
# COMPACT_ATOMS: atom_id res chain seq x y z
N MET A 1 -42.95 -134.29 -37.01
CA MET A 1 -42.52 -133.19 -36.12
C MET A 1 -41.57 -133.76 -35.08
N PRO A 2 -40.24 -133.68 -35.27
CA PRO A 2 -39.28 -134.23 -34.31
C PRO A 2 -39.22 -133.33 -33.07
N ARG A 3 -39.13 -133.94 -31.88
CA ARG A 3 -38.95 -133.23 -30.59
C ARG A 3 -37.62 -132.45 -30.60
N PRO A 4 -37.56 -131.22 -30.03
CA PRO A 4 -36.27 -130.55 -29.82
C PRO A 4 -35.44 -131.37 -28.81
N ALA A 5 -34.19 -131.65 -29.18
CA ALA A 5 -33.23 -132.35 -28.32
C ALA A 5 -33.04 -131.58 -27.01
N ALA A 6 -33.15 -132.26 -25.87
CA ALA A 6 -32.91 -131.67 -24.57
C ALA A 6 -31.43 -131.26 -24.47
N VAL A 7 -31.18 -129.96 -24.36
CA VAL A 7 -29.84 -129.42 -24.11
C VAL A 7 -29.44 -129.81 -22.70
N THR A 8 -28.36 -130.58 -22.57
CA THR A 8 -27.82 -131.04 -21.29
C THR A 8 -26.87 -130.02 -20.67
N SER A 9 -26.71 -130.05 -19.34
CA SER A 9 -25.79 -129.16 -18.60
C SER A 9 -24.34 -129.24 -19.14
N ASP A 10 -23.89 -130.44 -19.48
CA ASP A 10 -22.54 -130.65 -20.02
C ASP A 10 -22.36 -130.05 -21.42
N ALA A 11 -23.40 -130.07 -22.24
CA ALA A 11 -23.38 -129.42 -23.55
C ALA A 11 -23.26 -127.89 -23.42
N ILE A 12 -23.91 -127.30 -22.41
CA ILE A 12 -23.79 -125.86 -22.08
C ILE A 12 -22.38 -125.54 -21.59
N ARG A 13 -21.82 -126.35 -20.69
CA ARG A 13 -20.46 -126.15 -20.17
C ARG A 13 -19.41 -126.26 -21.28
N ALA A 14 -19.51 -127.26 -22.15
CA ALA A 14 -18.60 -127.44 -23.28
C ALA A 14 -18.67 -126.29 -24.31
N THR A 15 -19.85 -125.73 -24.56
CA THR A 15 -20.00 -124.56 -25.45
C THR A 15 -19.49 -123.26 -24.82
N VAL A 16 -19.68 -123.08 -23.52
CA VAL A 16 -19.14 -121.90 -22.80
C VAL A 16 -17.61 -121.93 -22.80
N LEU A 17 -16.99 -123.09 -22.56
CA LEU A 17 -15.54 -123.23 -22.59
C LEU A 17 -14.95 -123.04 -23.99
N THR A 18 -15.61 -123.53 -25.05
CA THR A 18 -15.17 -123.26 -26.43
C THR A 18 -15.32 -121.78 -26.80
N MET A 19 -16.39 -121.11 -26.38
CA MET A 19 -16.55 -119.66 -26.60
C MET A 19 -15.47 -118.81 -25.89
N LEU A 20 -14.99 -119.25 -24.72
CA LEU A 20 -13.87 -118.60 -24.03
C LEU A 20 -12.53 -118.90 -24.70
N ALA A 21 -12.31 -120.14 -25.15
CA ALA A 21 -11.11 -120.52 -25.88
C ALA A 21 -11.00 -119.81 -27.24
N GLU A 22 -12.11 -119.65 -27.96
CA GLU A 22 -12.20 -118.87 -29.21
C GLU A 22 -11.91 -117.38 -29.01
N ALA A 23 -12.21 -116.84 -27.82
CA ALA A 23 -11.90 -115.46 -27.47
C ALA A 23 -10.40 -115.22 -27.20
N GLY A 24 -9.60 -116.30 -27.07
CA GLY A 24 -8.15 -116.27 -27.18
C GLY A 24 -7.40 -115.43 -26.13
N ASP A 25 -7.77 -115.54 -24.85
CA ASP A 25 -7.24 -114.68 -23.78
C ASP A 25 -6.50 -115.50 -22.69
N PRO A 26 -5.20 -115.25 -22.40
CA PRO A 26 -4.40 -116.10 -21.51
C PRO A 26 -4.49 -115.73 -20.00
N ALA A 27 -5.38 -114.82 -19.59
CA ALA A 27 -5.49 -114.35 -18.21
C ALA A 27 -6.77 -114.85 -17.49
N PRO A 28 -6.75 -115.07 -16.16
CA PRO A 28 -7.91 -115.61 -15.43
C PRO A 28 -9.14 -114.67 -15.52
N ALA A 29 -10.31 -115.25 -15.70
CA ALA A 29 -11.55 -114.53 -15.97
C ALA A 29 -12.02 -113.73 -14.74
N SER A 30 -12.17 -112.41 -14.88
CA SER A 30 -12.91 -111.57 -13.92
C SER A 30 -14.38 -111.43 -14.33
N ASP A 31 -15.30 -111.25 -13.37
CA ASP A 31 -16.77 -111.16 -13.59
C ASP A 31 -17.14 -110.23 -14.75
N ALA A 32 -16.57 -109.02 -14.76
CA ALA A 32 -16.87 -108.02 -15.78
C ALA A 32 -16.46 -108.46 -17.20
N ARG A 33 -15.43 -109.32 -17.32
CA ARG A 33 -14.94 -109.84 -18.61
C ARG A 33 -15.76 -111.04 -19.09
N PHE A 34 -16.10 -111.97 -18.19
CA PHE A 34 -16.93 -113.14 -18.50
C PHE A 34 -18.27 -112.73 -19.14
N ARG A 35 -18.94 -111.73 -18.54
CA ARG A 35 -20.22 -111.18 -19.03
C ARG A 35 -20.13 -110.44 -20.37
N LYS A 36 -18.96 -109.91 -20.72
CA LYS A 36 -18.73 -109.23 -22.00
C LYS A 36 -18.65 -110.23 -23.15
N ILE A 37 -17.99 -111.36 -22.91
CA ILE A 37 -17.72 -112.38 -23.93
C ILE A 37 -18.96 -113.26 -24.11
N ILE A 38 -19.54 -113.75 -23.00
CA ILE A 38 -20.65 -114.70 -23.00
C ILE A 38 -21.95 -114.01 -22.56
N SER A 39 -23.02 -114.23 -23.32
CA SER A 39 -24.37 -113.83 -22.93
C SER A 39 -25.36 -114.95 -23.25
N VAL A 40 -26.48 -114.99 -22.52
CA VAL A 40 -27.56 -115.98 -22.72
C VAL A 40 -28.00 -116.03 -24.19
N ARG A 41 -28.04 -114.88 -24.87
CA ARG A 41 -28.40 -114.78 -26.29
C ARG A 41 -27.37 -115.44 -27.20
N LYS A 42 -26.07 -115.19 -26.98
CA LYS A 42 -24.98 -115.80 -27.78
C LYS A 42 -24.89 -117.31 -27.56
N LEU A 43 -25.05 -117.74 -26.31
CA LEU A 43 -25.05 -119.16 -25.94
C LEU A 43 -26.22 -119.90 -26.59
N ARG A 44 -27.44 -119.33 -26.54
CA ARG A 44 -28.62 -119.91 -27.19
C ARG A 44 -28.48 -119.97 -28.72
N ALA A 45 -27.86 -118.97 -29.35
CA ALA A 45 -27.61 -118.97 -30.80
C ALA A 45 -26.66 -120.11 -31.24
N ARG A 46 -25.69 -120.50 -30.40
CA ARG A 46 -24.77 -121.61 -30.68
C ARG A 46 -25.37 -122.99 -30.38
N LEU A 47 -26.24 -123.09 -29.38
CA LEU A 47 -26.90 -124.34 -28.99
C LEU A 47 -28.17 -124.64 -29.80
N GLY A 48 -28.72 -123.66 -30.52
CA GLY A 48 -29.89 -123.81 -31.40
C GLY A 48 -31.24 -124.00 -30.67
N ALA A 49 -31.23 -124.33 -29.38
CA ALA A 49 -32.41 -124.48 -28.51
C ALA A 49 -32.04 -124.25 -27.03
N GLY A 50 -33.05 -124.06 -26.16
CA GLY A 50 -32.87 -123.91 -24.71
C GLY A 50 -33.72 -122.79 -24.09
N ASP A 51 -34.23 -123.04 -22.88
CA ASP A 51 -34.98 -122.06 -22.10
C ASP A 51 -34.03 -120.99 -21.52
N PRO A 52 -34.24 -119.68 -21.79
CA PRO A 52 -33.37 -118.59 -21.31
C PRO A 52 -33.14 -118.59 -19.79
N ALA A 53 -34.14 -118.97 -18.99
CA ALA A 53 -34.01 -118.97 -17.53
C ALA A 53 -33.06 -120.07 -17.03
N MET A 54 -33.09 -121.24 -17.68
CA MET A 54 -32.22 -122.37 -17.36
C MET A 54 -30.77 -122.09 -17.78
N LEU A 55 -30.59 -121.52 -18.98
CA LEU A 55 -29.28 -121.10 -19.50
C LEU A 55 -28.64 -120.01 -18.63
N SER A 56 -29.41 -119.04 -18.14
CA SER A 56 -28.89 -118.01 -17.23
C SER A 56 -28.42 -118.58 -15.90
N ARG A 57 -29.13 -119.56 -15.32
CA ARG A 57 -28.73 -120.20 -14.06
C ARG A 57 -27.44 -121.00 -14.23
N HIS A 58 -27.32 -121.76 -15.33
CA HIS A 58 -26.10 -122.52 -15.62
C HIS A 58 -24.93 -121.59 -15.96
N LEU A 59 -25.16 -120.48 -16.66
CA LEU A 59 -24.13 -119.48 -16.92
C LEU A 59 -23.62 -118.82 -15.64
N ASN A 60 -24.49 -118.46 -14.70
CA ASN A 60 -24.07 -117.87 -13.44
C ASN A 60 -23.32 -118.88 -12.56
N ALA A 61 -23.71 -120.16 -12.59
CA ALA A 61 -22.98 -121.22 -11.90
C ALA A 61 -21.57 -121.40 -12.51
N ILE A 62 -21.47 -121.41 -13.84
CA ILE A 62 -20.18 -121.51 -14.56
C ILE A 62 -19.33 -120.24 -14.36
N GLU A 63 -19.93 -119.04 -14.29
CA GLU A 63 -19.25 -117.77 -13.97
C GLU A 63 -18.58 -117.85 -12.60
N ALA A 64 -19.35 -118.23 -11.57
CA ALA A 64 -18.84 -118.37 -10.21
C ALA A 64 -17.72 -119.42 -10.13
N GLU A 65 -17.88 -120.57 -10.79
CA GLU A 65 -16.85 -121.62 -10.85
C GLU A 65 -15.56 -121.14 -11.54
N LEU A 66 -15.66 -120.43 -12.67
CA LEU A 66 -14.48 -119.98 -13.43
C LEU A 66 -13.76 -118.81 -12.78
N VAL A 67 -14.49 -117.90 -12.15
CA VAL A 67 -13.89 -116.77 -11.42
C VAL A 67 -13.23 -117.28 -10.14
N GLN A 68 -13.87 -118.22 -9.43
CA GLN A 68 -13.27 -118.87 -8.28
C GLN A 68 -12.05 -119.71 -8.68
N ALA A 69 -12.11 -120.42 -9.80
CA ALA A 69 -10.96 -121.13 -10.37
C ALA A 69 -9.84 -120.17 -10.81
N GLY A 70 -10.18 -118.97 -11.31
CA GLY A 70 -9.23 -117.93 -11.71
C GLY A 70 -8.51 -117.27 -10.52
N VAL A 71 -9.19 -117.12 -9.38
CA VAL A 71 -8.60 -116.64 -8.12
C VAL A 71 -7.70 -117.70 -7.50
N THR A 72 -8.05 -118.99 -7.62
CA THR A 72 -7.16 -120.10 -7.19
C THR A 72 -6.06 -120.42 -8.20
N GLY A 73 -6.22 -120.01 -9.47
CA GLY A 73 -5.33 -120.30 -10.59
C GLY A 73 -4.09 -119.42 -10.66
N PHE A 74 -3.97 -118.41 -9.80
CA PHE A 74 -2.69 -117.73 -9.53
C PHE A 74 -1.82 -118.56 -8.57
N ALA A 75 -1.76 -119.87 -8.81
CA ALA A 75 -0.81 -120.76 -8.18
C ALA A 75 0.42 -120.80 -9.07
N VAL A 76 1.52 -120.20 -8.61
CA VAL A 76 2.84 -120.48 -9.17
C VAL A 76 3.04 -122.00 -9.04
N PRO A 77 3.18 -122.76 -10.14
CA PRO A 77 3.29 -124.20 -10.06
C PRO A 77 4.58 -124.53 -9.29
N ASP A 78 4.46 -125.48 -8.34
CA ASP A 78 5.49 -125.99 -7.41
C ASP A 78 5.67 -125.31 -6.04
N LEU A 79 4.77 -124.42 -5.60
CA LEU A 79 4.83 -123.86 -4.24
C LEU A 79 3.83 -124.53 -3.27
N PRO A 80 4.27 -125.06 -2.11
CA PRO A 80 3.39 -125.60 -1.08
C PRO A 80 2.34 -124.59 -0.60
N PRO A 81 1.10 -125.04 -0.31
CA PRO A 81 -0.04 -124.16 -0.05
C PRO A 81 0.16 -123.26 1.18
N GLU A 82 0.86 -123.72 2.23
CA GLU A 82 1.16 -122.87 3.40
C GLU A 82 2.12 -121.73 3.06
N ILE A 83 3.12 -121.96 2.21
CA ILE A 83 4.10 -120.93 1.78
C ILE A 83 3.41 -119.92 0.86
N ALA A 84 2.55 -120.38 -0.05
CA ALA A 84 1.75 -119.52 -0.90
C ALA A 84 0.79 -118.62 -0.09
N GLN A 85 0.28 -119.10 1.05
CA GLN A 85 -0.54 -118.30 1.96
C GLN A 85 0.30 -117.24 2.68
N GLN A 86 1.47 -117.61 3.20
CA GLN A 86 2.38 -116.67 3.88
C GLN A 86 2.90 -115.58 2.92
N MET A 87 3.27 -115.94 1.69
CA MET A 87 3.67 -114.98 0.67
C MET A 87 2.53 -114.02 0.29
N ARG A 88 1.28 -114.51 0.23
CA ARG A 88 0.10 -113.65 0.03
C ARG A 88 -0.08 -112.68 1.20
N THR A 89 0.01 -113.14 2.45
CA THR A 89 -0.12 -112.25 3.62
C THR A 89 1.01 -111.21 3.70
N LEU A 90 2.24 -111.58 3.33
CA LEU A 90 3.36 -110.64 3.27
C LEU A 90 3.19 -109.64 2.13
N TRP A 91 2.68 -110.08 0.98
CA TRP A 91 2.37 -109.20 -0.14
C TRP A 91 1.24 -108.23 0.19
N GLU A 92 0.16 -108.70 0.82
CA GLU A 92 -0.94 -107.86 1.30
C GLU A 92 -0.47 -106.81 2.31
N ALA A 93 0.40 -107.20 3.27
CA ALA A 93 0.99 -106.27 4.22
C ALA A 93 1.94 -105.25 3.56
N ALA A 94 2.74 -105.68 2.58
CA ALA A 94 3.61 -104.79 1.80
C ALA A 94 2.80 -103.79 0.94
N VAL A 95 1.72 -104.26 0.31
CA VAL A 95 0.80 -103.39 -0.45
C VAL A 95 0.06 -102.42 0.48
N ALA A 96 -0.38 -102.87 1.66
CA ALA A 96 -1.01 -102.00 2.65
C ALA A 96 -0.06 -100.89 3.14
N THR A 97 1.18 -101.23 3.49
CA THR A 97 2.19 -100.23 3.90
C THR A 97 2.57 -99.26 2.78
N GLN A 98 2.63 -99.73 1.52
CA GLN A 98 2.83 -98.86 0.36
C GLN A 98 1.63 -97.94 0.13
N LEU A 99 0.40 -98.44 0.24
CA LEU A 99 -0.82 -97.63 0.13
C LEU A 99 -0.89 -96.57 1.24
N ASP A 100 -0.54 -96.92 2.48
CA ASP A 100 -0.44 -95.96 3.58
C ASP A 100 0.61 -94.88 3.31
N GLY A 101 1.76 -95.27 2.74
CA GLY A 101 2.81 -94.34 2.29
C GLY A 101 2.30 -93.37 1.21
N VAL A 102 1.55 -93.87 0.22
CA VAL A 102 0.95 -93.05 -0.84
C VAL A 102 -0.12 -92.10 -0.27
N VAL A 103 -0.96 -92.57 0.65
CA VAL A 103 -1.96 -91.73 1.32
C VAL A 103 -1.27 -90.65 2.16
N ARG A 104 -0.19 -90.98 2.88
CA ARG A 104 0.59 -89.99 3.64
C ARG A 104 1.24 -88.96 2.72
N LEU A 105 1.92 -89.38 1.66
CA LEU A 105 2.51 -88.48 0.66
C LEU A 105 1.46 -87.59 0.01
N ARG A 106 0.27 -88.13 -0.28
CA ARG A 106 -0.85 -87.34 -0.81
C ARG A 106 -1.30 -86.27 0.19
N ARG A 107 -1.44 -86.60 1.47
CA ARG A 107 -1.80 -85.62 2.51
C ARG A 107 -0.72 -84.56 2.69
N GLU A 108 0.56 -84.93 2.66
CA GLU A 108 1.68 -83.99 2.73
C GLU A 108 1.72 -83.07 1.49
N ALA A 109 1.47 -83.61 0.30
CA ALA A 109 1.35 -82.83 -0.94
C ALA A 109 0.15 -81.87 -0.92
N GLU A 110 -1.02 -82.31 -0.44
CA GLU A 110 -2.21 -81.47 -0.28
C GLU A 110 -1.95 -80.36 0.77
N ALA A 111 -1.33 -80.68 1.90
CA ALA A 111 -0.98 -79.70 2.93
C ALA A 111 0.03 -78.64 2.43
N THR A 112 1.07 -79.07 1.70
CA THR A 112 2.05 -78.14 1.12
C THR A 112 1.46 -77.28 0.02
N ALA A 113 0.56 -77.83 -0.81
CA ALA A 113 -0.16 -77.07 -1.82
C ALA A 113 -1.01 -75.97 -1.16
N HIS A 114 -1.82 -76.31 -0.16
CA HIS A 114 -2.62 -75.33 0.59
C HIS A 114 -1.77 -74.26 1.27
N ALA A 115 -0.68 -74.65 1.95
CA ALA A 115 0.24 -73.68 2.54
C ALA A 115 0.86 -72.73 1.51
N SER A 116 1.16 -73.23 0.30
CA SER A 116 1.68 -72.40 -0.79
C SER A 116 0.62 -71.45 -1.36
N GLU A 117 -0.64 -71.90 -1.48
CA GLU A 117 -1.77 -71.07 -1.92
C GLU A 117 -2.06 -69.95 -0.92
N GLU A 118 -2.07 -70.26 0.38
CA GLU A 118 -2.21 -69.27 1.46
C GLU A 118 -1.06 -68.27 1.45
N ALA A 119 0.19 -68.72 1.29
CA ALA A 119 1.34 -67.83 1.20
C ALA A 119 1.28 -66.92 -0.04
N GLN A 120 0.86 -67.45 -1.19
CA GLN A 120 0.65 -66.67 -2.41
C GLN A 120 -0.47 -65.64 -2.23
N HIS A 121 -1.59 -66.03 -1.64
CA HIS A 121 -2.70 -65.12 -1.37
C HIS A 121 -2.28 -63.99 -0.41
N ASN A 122 -1.60 -64.32 0.68
CA ASN A 122 -1.09 -63.32 1.63
C ASN A 122 -0.07 -62.38 0.97
N ALA A 123 0.80 -62.88 0.10
CA ALA A 123 1.74 -62.05 -0.65
C ALA A 123 1.02 -61.12 -1.64
N GLN A 124 -0.03 -61.60 -2.32
CA GLN A 124 -0.87 -60.80 -3.21
C GLN A 124 -1.55 -59.66 -2.45
N LEU A 125 -2.21 -59.95 -1.32
CA LEU A 125 -2.84 -58.93 -0.46
C LEU A 125 -1.82 -57.88 0.01
N ARG A 126 -0.60 -58.30 0.39
CA ARG A 126 0.46 -57.36 0.78
C ARG A 126 0.91 -56.47 -0.38
N VAL A 127 0.99 -57.02 -1.59
CA VAL A 127 1.33 -56.23 -2.78
C VAL A 127 0.23 -55.22 -3.11
N GLU A 128 -1.04 -55.59 -2.95
CA GLU A 128 -2.18 -54.68 -3.13
C GLU A 128 -2.14 -53.54 -2.11
N LEU A 129 -1.97 -53.86 -0.82
CA LEU A 129 -1.80 -52.86 0.24
C LEU A 129 -0.63 -51.90 -0.06
N LEU A 130 0.54 -52.42 -0.40
CA LEU A 130 1.71 -51.59 -0.72
C LEU A 130 1.48 -50.71 -1.98
N ARG A 131 0.67 -51.16 -2.94
CA ARG A 131 0.29 -50.35 -4.10
C ARG A 131 -0.62 -49.20 -3.72
N GLU A 132 -1.58 -49.43 -2.81
CA GLU A 132 -2.45 -48.40 -2.28
C GLU A 132 -1.67 -47.36 -1.47
N GLU A 133 -0.81 -47.80 -0.54
CA GLU A 133 0.07 -46.91 0.24
C GLU A 133 0.97 -46.07 -0.67
N LEU A 134 1.55 -46.68 -1.70
CA LEU A 134 2.40 -45.99 -2.66
C LEU A 134 1.60 -44.99 -3.53
N ALA A 135 0.36 -45.30 -3.88
CA ALA A 135 -0.52 -44.36 -4.56
C ALA A 135 -0.89 -43.18 -3.66
N GLU A 136 -1.16 -43.43 -2.37
CA GLU A 136 -1.46 -42.39 -1.38
C GLU A 136 -0.26 -41.45 -1.18
N VAL A 137 0.94 -42.00 -0.95
CA VAL A 137 2.16 -41.18 -0.77
C VAL A 137 2.46 -40.36 -2.02
N ARG A 138 2.25 -40.91 -3.22
CA ARG A 138 2.38 -40.14 -4.47
C ARG A 138 1.36 -39.01 -4.54
N GLY A 139 0.11 -39.24 -4.12
CA GLY A 139 -0.92 -38.21 -4.04
C GLY A 139 -0.58 -37.11 -3.04
N GLN A 140 -0.04 -37.47 -1.86
CA GLN A 140 0.43 -36.50 -0.88
C GLN A 140 1.62 -35.68 -1.40
N LEU A 141 2.53 -36.31 -2.14
CA LEU A 141 3.69 -35.63 -2.72
C LEU A 141 3.27 -34.62 -3.79
N THR A 142 2.37 -34.99 -4.70
CA THR A 142 1.85 -34.06 -5.72
C THR A 142 1.05 -32.91 -5.10
N ALA A 143 0.28 -33.17 -4.03
CA ALA A 143 -0.41 -32.12 -3.27
C ALA A 143 0.58 -31.15 -2.59
N ARG A 144 1.69 -31.66 -2.05
CA ARG A 144 2.75 -30.80 -1.48
C ARG A 144 3.48 -30.00 -2.54
N ASP A 145 3.79 -30.59 -3.69
CA ASP A 145 4.46 -29.89 -4.78
C ASP A 145 3.59 -28.75 -5.35
N THR A 146 2.30 -28.98 -5.50
CA THR A 146 1.36 -27.92 -5.91
C THR A 146 1.24 -26.82 -4.86
N ALA A 147 1.17 -27.16 -3.57
CA ALA A 147 1.16 -26.17 -2.49
C ALA A 147 2.47 -25.36 -2.44
N LEU A 148 3.63 -26.00 -2.64
CA LEU A 148 4.93 -25.33 -2.72
C LEU A 148 5.01 -24.39 -3.93
N ALA A 149 4.51 -24.81 -5.09
CA ALA A 149 4.46 -23.96 -6.28
C ALA A 149 3.61 -22.71 -6.03
N VAL A 150 2.45 -22.84 -5.38
CA VAL A 150 1.60 -21.71 -4.99
C VAL A 150 2.30 -20.81 -3.98
N ALA A 151 2.92 -21.36 -2.94
CA ALA A 151 3.66 -20.56 -1.96
C ALA A 151 4.83 -19.78 -2.60
N HIS A 152 5.52 -20.37 -3.59
CA HIS A 152 6.58 -19.69 -4.32
C HIS A 152 6.06 -18.54 -5.20
N THR A 153 4.91 -18.69 -5.86
CA THR A 153 4.34 -17.60 -6.66
C THR A 153 3.82 -16.47 -5.78
N GLU A 154 3.20 -16.78 -4.64
CA GLU A 154 2.78 -15.80 -3.64
C GLU A 154 3.97 -15.04 -3.04
N ALA A 155 5.05 -15.74 -2.69
CA ALA A 155 6.28 -15.13 -2.19
C ALA A 155 6.92 -14.20 -3.23
N ALA A 156 6.95 -14.60 -4.51
CA ALA A 156 7.46 -13.76 -5.59
C ALA A 156 6.59 -12.51 -5.82
N ALA A 157 5.26 -12.65 -5.73
CA ALA A 157 4.33 -11.52 -5.82
C ALA A 157 4.51 -10.55 -4.64
N ALA A 158 4.61 -11.07 -3.41
CA ALA A 158 4.87 -10.27 -2.22
C ALA A 158 6.22 -9.53 -2.31
N ALA A 159 7.29 -10.20 -2.76
CA ALA A 159 8.60 -9.56 -2.96
C ALA A 159 8.54 -8.42 -3.99
N LYS A 160 7.79 -8.61 -5.09
CA LYS A 160 7.56 -7.55 -6.08
C LYS A 160 6.81 -6.36 -5.47
N HIS A 161 5.78 -6.62 -4.65
CA HIS A 161 5.04 -5.56 -3.96
C HIS A 161 5.92 -4.78 -2.98
N VAL A 162 6.76 -5.46 -2.21
CA VAL A 162 7.72 -4.81 -1.31
C VAL A 162 8.67 -3.91 -2.10
N ALA A 163 9.26 -4.41 -3.19
CA ALA A 163 10.15 -3.60 -4.04
C ALA A 163 9.45 -2.36 -4.61
N THR A 164 8.18 -2.46 -5.00
CA THR A 164 7.41 -1.29 -5.47
C THR A 164 7.15 -0.27 -4.36
N LEU A 165 6.85 -0.72 -3.13
CA LEU A 165 6.63 0.15 -1.98
C LEU A 165 7.94 0.82 -1.54
N GLU A 166 9.05 0.11 -1.55
CA GLU A 166 10.38 0.67 -1.26
C GLU A 166 10.75 1.76 -2.28
N GLY A 167 10.46 1.55 -3.56
CA GLY A 167 10.60 2.56 -4.61
C GLY A 167 9.77 3.81 -4.32
N ALA A 168 8.48 3.64 -4.03
CA ALA A 168 7.58 4.77 -3.71
C ALA A 168 8.02 5.52 -2.45
N VAL A 169 8.51 4.82 -1.41
CA VAL A 169 9.05 5.45 -0.20
C VAL A 169 10.32 6.24 -0.50
N ALA A 170 11.20 5.72 -1.36
CA ALA A 170 12.41 6.45 -1.78
C ALA A 170 12.06 7.73 -2.56
N GLU A 171 11.09 7.65 -3.48
CA GLU A 171 10.57 8.80 -4.23
C GLU A 171 10.00 9.87 -3.29
N LEU A 172 9.09 9.49 -2.38
CA LEU A 172 8.50 10.42 -1.41
C LEU A 172 9.54 11.06 -0.48
N ARG A 173 10.56 10.31 -0.07
CA ARG A 173 11.67 10.86 0.72
C ARG A 173 12.48 11.89 -0.07
N SER A 174 12.69 11.65 -1.37
CA SER A 174 13.38 12.60 -2.24
C SER A 174 12.58 13.87 -2.46
N GLU A 175 11.26 13.75 -2.66
CA GLU A 175 10.34 14.88 -2.78
C GLU A 175 10.27 15.71 -1.50
N LEU A 176 10.19 15.05 -0.33
CA LEU A 176 10.21 15.72 0.96
C LEU A 176 11.51 16.50 1.15
N ALA A 177 12.66 15.89 0.86
CA ALA A 177 13.95 16.56 0.96
C ALA A 177 14.05 17.78 0.02
N ALA A 178 13.54 17.67 -1.21
CA ALA A 178 13.48 18.78 -2.15
C ALA A 178 12.56 19.91 -1.65
N ALA A 179 11.39 19.58 -1.10
CA ALA A 179 10.46 20.55 -0.52
C ALA A 179 11.05 21.26 0.71
N GLU A 180 11.75 20.54 1.58
CA GLU A 180 12.44 21.13 2.73
C GLU A 180 13.54 22.10 2.31
N MET A 181 14.33 21.75 1.28
CA MET A 181 15.35 22.66 0.73
C MET A 181 14.70 23.91 0.12
N ALA A 182 13.68 23.74 -0.72
CA ALA A 182 12.96 24.87 -1.32
C ALA A 182 12.33 25.79 -0.26
N ALA A 183 11.77 25.22 0.81
CA ALA A 183 11.24 25.99 1.93
C ALA A 183 12.33 26.78 2.66
N ARG A 184 13.48 26.15 2.95
CA ARG A 184 14.64 26.83 3.56
C ARG A 184 15.14 27.97 2.68
N ASP A 185 15.33 27.71 1.39
CA ASP A 185 15.79 28.72 0.43
C ASP A 185 14.80 29.89 0.33
N GLY A 186 13.50 29.60 0.29
CA GLY A 186 12.44 30.61 0.31
C GLY A 186 12.48 31.47 1.58
N THR A 187 12.63 30.85 2.76
CA THR A 187 12.75 31.62 4.02
C THR A 187 13.99 32.50 4.06
N GLN A 188 15.12 32.03 3.53
CA GLN A 188 16.36 32.80 3.46
C GLN A 188 16.25 33.98 2.48
N ALA A 189 15.66 33.75 1.30
CA ALA A 189 15.40 34.79 0.31
C ALA A 189 14.49 35.88 0.90
N HIS A 190 13.37 35.50 1.53
CA HIS A 190 12.48 36.45 2.18
C HIS A 190 13.15 37.23 3.32
N ALA A 191 13.98 36.58 4.13
CA ALA A 191 14.74 37.24 5.18
C ALA A 191 15.74 38.27 4.61
N ALA A 192 16.40 37.93 3.50
CA ALA A 192 17.31 38.83 2.79
C ALA A 192 16.54 40.04 2.21
N ASP A 193 15.42 39.82 1.54
CA ASP A 193 14.58 40.89 0.99
C ASP A 193 14.12 41.85 2.09
N LEU A 194 13.62 41.33 3.21
CA LEU A 194 13.23 42.15 4.37
C LEU A 194 14.42 42.94 4.95
N ALA A 195 15.62 42.36 4.99
CA ALA A 195 16.81 43.08 5.44
C ALA A 195 17.18 44.22 4.47
N THR A 196 17.06 44.01 3.16
CA THR A 196 17.31 45.07 2.16
C THR A 196 16.29 46.21 2.27
N GLU A 197 15.01 45.91 2.44
CA GLU A 197 13.96 46.93 2.60
C GLU A 197 14.12 47.71 3.90
N ARG A 198 14.45 47.04 5.02
CA ARG A 198 14.80 47.71 6.28
C ARG A 198 15.98 48.64 6.11
N ALA A 199 17.05 48.19 5.46
CA ALA A 199 18.22 49.02 5.21
C ALA A 199 17.90 50.25 4.34
N ARG A 200 17.03 50.10 3.33
CA ARG A 200 16.54 51.22 2.50
C ARG A 200 15.72 52.21 3.33
N TYR A 201 14.78 51.73 4.13
CA TYR A 201 13.97 52.57 5.02
C TYR A 201 14.84 53.33 6.04
N ASP A 202 15.81 52.65 6.67
CA ASP A 202 16.76 53.26 7.59
C ASP A 202 17.68 54.28 6.88
N GLY A 203 18.00 54.06 5.62
CA GLY A 203 18.71 55.03 4.78
C GLY A 203 17.89 56.29 4.53
N LEU A 204 16.65 56.12 4.06
CA LEU A 204 15.72 57.21 3.75
C LEU A 204 15.35 58.02 5.00
N SER A 205 15.09 57.37 6.14
CA SER A 205 14.79 58.06 7.40
C SER A 205 15.96 58.92 7.86
N ARG A 206 17.19 58.42 7.77
CA ARG A 206 18.41 59.21 8.07
C ARG A 206 18.60 60.37 7.10
N GLN A 207 18.31 60.18 5.81
CA GLN A 207 18.36 61.27 4.83
C GLN A 207 17.34 62.36 5.16
N LEU A 208 16.09 61.99 5.45
CA LEU A 208 15.04 62.94 5.83
C LEU A 208 15.38 63.71 7.12
N LEU A 209 15.96 63.05 8.12
CA LEU A 209 16.43 63.74 9.33
C LEU A 209 17.56 64.74 9.04
N ARG A 210 18.49 64.41 8.13
CA ARG A 210 19.56 65.33 7.71
C ARG A 210 19.02 66.50 6.91
N GLU A 211 18.12 66.26 5.96
CA GLU A 211 17.49 67.31 5.15
C GLU A 211 16.66 68.26 6.03
N THR A 212 15.88 67.73 6.97
CA THR A 212 15.10 68.57 7.90
C THR A 212 15.98 69.35 8.87
N ALA A 213 17.11 68.78 9.32
CA ALA A 213 18.10 69.52 10.11
C ALA A 213 18.74 70.65 9.29
N HIS A 214 19.16 70.35 8.05
CA HIS A 214 19.74 71.34 7.15
C HIS A 214 18.75 72.47 6.84
N GLN A 215 17.49 72.15 6.55
CA GLN A 215 16.44 73.15 6.33
C GLN A 215 16.24 74.06 7.55
N ARG A 216 16.29 73.51 8.78
CA ARG A 216 16.18 74.33 10.00
C ARG A 216 17.36 75.29 10.15
N GLU A 217 18.57 74.84 9.87
CA GLU A 217 19.77 75.68 9.91
C GLU A 217 19.72 76.79 8.84
N THR A 218 19.30 76.47 7.61
CA THR A 218 19.13 77.47 6.55
C THR A 218 18.07 78.51 6.93
N PHE A 219 16.93 78.09 7.47
CA PHE A 219 15.91 79.04 7.94
C PHE A 219 16.40 79.90 9.11
N GLN A 220 17.16 79.34 10.05
CA GLN A 220 17.71 80.10 11.17
C GLN A 220 18.72 81.15 10.69
N THR A 221 19.61 80.79 9.76
CA THR A 221 20.61 81.71 9.21
C THR A 221 19.98 82.82 8.37
N GLU A 222 18.97 82.50 7.54
CA GLU A 222 18.20 83.50 6.80
C GLU A 222 17.45 84.45 7.74
N ARG A 223 16.82 83.91 8.79
CA ARG A 223 16.15 84.72 9.81
C ARG A 223 17.12 85.67 10.50
N GLN A 224 18.29 85.20 10.94
CA GLN A 224 19.32 86.04 11.56
C GLN A 224 19.81 87.13 10.59
N ARG A 225 19.98 86.80 9.31
CA ARG A 225 20.35 87.77 8.27
C ARG A 225 19.28 88.86 8.14
N LEU A 226 18.01 88.48 8.02
CA LEU A 226 16.89 89.44 7.89
C LEU A 226 16.72 90.27 9.16
N GLU A 227 16.86 89.69 10.36
CA GLU A 227 16.85 90.41 11.64
C GLU A 227 17.98 91.45 11.68
N GLY A 228 19.19 91.10 11.19
CA GLY A 228 20.29 92.05 11.07
C GLY A 228 20.06 93.16 10.04
N GLU A 229 19.46 92.85 8.89
CA GLU A 229 19.07 93.85 7.89
C GLU A 229 17.99 94.81 8.43
N LEU A 230 16.99 94.29 9.16
CA LEU A 230 15.96 95.07 9.83
C LEU A 230 16.55 95.97 10.93
N ALA A 231 17.46 95.47 11.76
CA ALA A 231 18.13 96.28 12.79
C ALA A 231 18.90 97.45 12.16
N ARG A 232 19.67 97.20 11.10
CA ARG A 232 20.40 98.27 10.37
C ARG A 232 19.44 99.26 9.71
N ALA A 233 18.30 98.81 9.19
CA ALA A 233 17.28 99.70 8.63
C ALA A 233 16.64 100.57 9.73
N ALA A 234 16.35 100.00 10.89
CA ALA A 234 15.83 100.72 12.05
C ALA A 234 16.82 101.78 12.57
N GLU A 235 18.12 101.45 12.68
CA GLU A 235 19.17 102.41 13.05
C GLU A 235 19.26 103.57 12.04
N ARG A 236 19.19 103.29 10.74
CA ARG A 236 19.17 104.33 9.69
C ARG A 236 17.94 105.21 9.79
N LEU A 237 16.76 104.64 10.04
CA LEU A 237 15.52 105.41 10.25
C LEU A 237 15.65 106.30 11.47
N GLN A 238 16.12 105.78 12.60
CA GLN A 238 16.33 106.56 13.82
C GLN A 238 17.36 107.69 13.61
N ALA A 239 18.44 107.45 12.87
CA ALA A 239 19.40 108.49 12.51
C ALA A 239 18.74 109.59 11.66
N LEU A 240 17.93 109.22 10.65
CA LEU A 240 17.18 110.17 9.82
C LEU A 240 16.12 110.95 10.62
N GLU A 241 15.43 110.29 11.55
CA GLU A 241 14.49 110.93 12.48
C GLU A 241 15.19 111.94 13.38
N SER A 242 16.33 111.57 13.97
CA SER A 242 17.13 112.48 14.80
C SER A 242 17.67 113.68 14.02
N LEU A 243 18.08 113.48 12.76
CA LEU A 243 18.50 114.55 11.87
C LEU A 243 17.32 115.46 11.54
N ARG A 244 16.15 114.88 11.23
CA ARG A 244 14.91 115.62 10.99
C ARG A 244 14.53 116.47 12.21
N GLU A 245 14.57 115.91 13.41
CA GLU A 245 14.29 116.63 14.65
C GLU A 245 15.26 117.80 14.85
N ARG A 246 16.57 117.58 14.67
CA ARG A 246 17.58 118.65 14.70
C ARG A 246 17.28 119.75 13.70
N LEU A 247 17.01 119.42 12.43
CA LEU A 247 16.66 120.40 11.40
C LEU A 247 15.37 121.17 11.74
N LEU A 248 14.37 120.52 12.34
CA LEU A 248 13.15 121.18 12.80
C LEU A 248 13.44 122.16 13.94
N THR A 249 14.32 121.79 14.88
CA THR A 249 14.74 122.69 15.97
C THR A 249 15.57 123.87 15.46
N GLU A 250 16.49 123.65 14.52
CA GLU A 250 17.28 124.71 13.87
C GLU A 250 16.37 125.68 13.11
N LEU A 251 15.40 125.17 12.36
CA LEU A 251 14.43 125.99 11.62
C LEU A 251 13.52 126.79 12.56
N ALA A 252 13.13 126.23 13.72
CA ALA A 252 12.41 126.96 14.75
C ALA A 252 13.28 128.07 15.39
N ALA A 253 14.56 127.77 15.67
CA ALA A 253 15.52 128.74 16.19
C ALA A 253 15.76 129.88 15.19
N GLU A 254 15.96 129.58 13.91
CA GLU A 254 16.07 130.59 12.84
C GLU A 254 14.81 131.45 12.74
N ARG A 255 13.61 130.86 12.80
CA ARG A 255 12.35 131.63 12.82
C ARG A 255 12.28 132.56 14.02
N SER A 256 12.69 132.09 15.21
CA SER A 256 12.73 132.92 16.42
C SER A 256 13.75 134.05 16.31
N ALA A 257 14.94 133.79 15.75
CA ALA A 257 15.97 134.81 15.50
C ALA A 257 15.52 135.82 14.45
N ARG A 258 14.83 135.38 13.38
CA ARG A 258 14.21 136.28 12.39
C ARG A 258 13.09 137.11 13.00
N GLN A 259 12.27 136.54 13.89
CA GLN A 259 11.25 137.29 14.63
C GLN A 259 11.87 138.30 15.59
N GLN A 260 12.96 137.94 16.27
CA GLN A 260 13.72 138.83 17.15
C GLN A 260 14.35 139.98 16.35
N THR A 261 15.08 139.69 15.28
CA THR A 261 15.66 140.73 14.40
C THR A 261 14.58 141.60 13.75
N ALA A 262 13.42 141.06 13.38
CA ALA A 262 12.27 141.86 12.93
C ALA A 262 11.67 142.71 14.08
N ALA A 263 11.57 142.18 15.30
CA ALA A 263 11.14 142.91 16.48
C ALA A 263 12.13 144.02 16.85
N GLU A 264 13.43 143.77 16.74
CA GLU A 264 14.51 144.74 16.92
C GLU A 264 14.49 145.80 15.81
N ALA A 265 14.33 145.41 14.55
CA ALA A 265 14.22 146.35 13.43
C ALA A 265 12.97 147.23 13.55
N THR A 266 11.83 146.67 13.97
CA THR A 266 10.61 147.46 14.25
C THR A 266 10.79 148.33 15.49
N ALA A 267 11.43 147.86 16.56
CA ALA A 267 11.78 148.66 17.72
C ALA A 267 12.70 149.83 17.30
N LEU A 268 13.76 149.59 16.54
CA LEU A 268 14.62 150.62 15.97
C LEU A 268 13.84 151.58 15.05
N ALA A 269 12.92 151.08 14.22
CA ALA A 269 12.05 151.93 13.40
C ALA A 269 11.13 152.81 14.26
N THR A 270 10.58 152.29 15.36
CA THR A 270 9.80 153.09 16.32
C THR A 270 10.67 154.11 17.05
N VAL A 271 11.90 153.77 17.43
CA VAL A 271 12.86 154.70 18.05
C VAL A 271 13.26 155.79 17.06
N ILE A 272 13.57 155.46 15.81
CA ILE A 272 13.84 156.45 14.73
C ILE A 272 12.60 157.32 14.48
N GLY A 273 11.41 156.72 14.50
CA GLY A 273 10.13 157.44 14.42
C GLY A 273 9.94 158.42 15.58
N GLN A 274 10.22 157.99 16.81
CA GLN A 274 10.20 158.83 18.01
C GLN A 274 11.27 159.94 17.94
N GLN A 275 12.50 159.62 17.51
CA GLN A 275 13.58 160.60 17.30
C GLN A 275 13.18 161.65 16.25
N ARG A 276 12.56 161.23 15.14
CA ARG A 276 12.01 162.16 14.13
C ARG A 276 10.88 163.01 14.70
N GLN A 277 9.97 162.46 15.50
CA GLN A 277 8.94 163.25 16.19
C GLN A 277 9.53 164.23 17.21
N THR A 278 10.57 163.86 17.96
CA THR A 278 11.29 164.79 18.85
C THR A 278 12.00 165.88 18.07
N LEU A 279 12.63 165.56 16.94
CA LEU A 279 13.25 166.56 16.06
C LEU A 279 12.21 167.49 15.44
N LEU A 280 11.02 167.00 15.08
CA LEU A 280 9.91 167.84 14.62
C LEU A 280 9.35 168.73 15.74
N ARG A 281 9.27 168.24 16.97
CA ARG A 281 8.90 169.06 18.16
C ARG A 281 9.95 170.12 18.48
N VAL A 282 11.24 169.82 18.34
CA VAL A 282 12.34 170.79 18.51
C VAL A 282 12.37 171.81 17.37
N ARG A 283 12.02 171.41 16.13
CA ARG A 283 11.98 172.30 14.96
C ARG A 283 10.73 173.21 14.91
N THR A 284 9.71 172.93 15.71
CA THR A 284 8.46 173.73 15.76
C THR A 284 8.23 174.46 17.09
N GLY A 285 9.26 174.55 17.93
CA GLY A 285 9.18 175.03 19.32
C GLY A 285 9.84 176.38 19.67
N ALA A 286 10.07 177.29 18.72
CA ALA A 286 10.47 178.69 18.97
C ALA A 286 10.01 179.53 17.76
N VAL A 287 9.01 180.42 17.77
CA VAL A 287 8.66 181.47 18.75
C VAL A 287 7.14 181.80 18.68
N ASN A 288 6.47 181.75 19.84
CA ASN A 288 5.27 182.46 20.36
C ASN A 288 4.00 182.74 19.52
N ARG A 289 2.83 182.21 19.98
CA ARG A 289 1.67 182.97 20.54
C ARG A 289 0.44 182.08 20.92
N LYS A 290 -0.23 182.49 22.01
CA LYS A 290 -1.46 182.08 22.77
C LYS A 290 -2.81 182.08 21.98
N PRO A 291 -4.03 181.83 22.57
CA PRO A 291 -4.51 181.02 23.74
C PRO A 291 -5.84 180.20 23.48
N ALA A 292 -6.43 179.64 24.57
CA ALA A 292 -7.85 179.24 24.80
C ALA A 292 -8.28 177.84 24.29
N ALA A 293 -9.28 177.12 24.83
CA ALA A 293 -9.98 177.00 26.12
C ALA A 293 -10.89 175.75 25.99
N LEU A 294 -11.30 175.17 27.12
CA LEU A 294 -12.52 174.37 27.33
C LEU A 294 -12.70 172.99 26.64
N ARG A 295 -12.88 171.98 27.52
CA ARG A 295 -13.75 170.78 27.44
C ARG A 295 -15.04 170.98 26.59
N PRO A 296 -15.84 169.95 26.20
CA PRO A 296 -16.04 168.61 26.81
C PRO A 296 -16.27 167.45 25.78
N ALA A 297 -16.32 166.17 26.18
CA ALA A 297 -17.51 165.33 26.46
C ALA A 297 -17.85 164.27 25.38
N LEU A 298 -18.11 163.05 25.88
CA LEU A 298 -19.06 162.03 25.41
C LEU A 298 -18.85 161.42 24.00
N ALA A 299 -19.16 160.17 23.72
CA ALA A 299 -19.55 158.97 24.47
C ALA A 299 -19.73 157.85 23.42
N THR A 300 -19.81 156.60 23.89
CA THR A 300 -20.54 155.47 23.25
C THR A 300 -20.00 154.97 21.89
N HIS A 301 -19.94 153.69 21.55
CA HIS A 301 -20.78 152.56 21.92
C HIS A 301 -19.99 151.26 21.61
N MET A 302 -19.92 150.34 22.58
CA MET A 302 -19.99 148.90 22.33
C MET A 302 -21.30 148.61 21.57
N PRO A 303 -21.42 147.57 20.71
CA PRO A 303 -21.62 146.24 21.29
C PRO A 303 -21.22 145.02 20.42
N LYS A 304 -21.00 143.89 21.12
CA LYS A 304 -21.55 142.53 20.92
C LYS A 304 -21.35 141.83 19.54
N THR A 305 -21.30 140.52 19.36
CA THR A 305 -21.34 139.27 20.14
C THR A 305 -21.25 138.15 19.09
N GLY A 306 -20.81 136.95 19.48
CA GLY A 306 -21.20 135.69 18.84
C GLY A 306 -20.08 135.04 18.03
N ALA A 307 -19.56 133.89 18.47
CA ALA A 307 -20.07 132.55 18.15
C ALA A 307 -19.53 132.08 16.77
N SER A 308 -19.12 130.85 16.50
CA SER A 308 -19.10 129.55 17.18
C SER A 308 -18.49 128.54 16.17
N ARG A 309 -17.92 127.43 16.66
CA ARG A 309 -17.73 126.11 15.99
C ARG A 309 -16.67 126.03 14.88
N ARG A 310 -15.82 125.00 14.80
CA ARG A 310 -16.11 123.54 14.71
C ARG A 310 -14.77 122.77 14.96
N LYS A 311 -14.66 121.74 15.81
CA LYS A 311 -14.74 120.27 15.51
C LYS A 311 -14.39 119.92 14.05
N ALA A 312 -13.60 118.89 13.68
CA ALA A 312 -13.28 117.61 14.31
C ALA A 312 -12.12 116.91 13.55
N ARG A 313 -11.63 115.82 14.16
CA ARG A 313 -10.90 114.65 13.63
C ARG A 313 -9.40 114.77 13.42
#